data_AF-S3UF54-F1
#
_entry.id   AF-S3UF54-F1
#
_cell.length_a   1.000
_cell.length_b   1.000
_cell.length_c   1.000
_cell.angle_alpha   90.00
_cell.angle_beta   90.00
_cell.angle_gamma   90.00
#
_symmetry.space_group_name_H-M   'P 1'
#
loop_
_entity.id
_entity.type
_entity.pdbx_description
1 polymer ?
#
loop_
_entity_poly.entity_id
_entity_poly.type
_entity_poly.pdbx_seq_one_letter_code
_entity_poly.pdbx_strand_id
1 'polypeptide(L)'
;MSHYLIENKNIAWSVSFCLLAMLLTVFILNLILGLVVHFFDYSQPIWWHVLSPYFIVLLFFVLFWSVGVELYVLREGGHSLAKQLKARRLVFDESIPEESTALKVVEQIARSFDIDTPAVYVLPDEVGVNALTAGFRSQDIVIILTWGALQNLDELELYGLLSYEFNQILSGEAVENTKLKILYSGLTTFSQWGSKLAQAGYNPYVTSYRNKFETIFVAIGGVIWLIGSLGILITRCIKYLTLSGRTFRNDLKTMRLMNNNANIQTLLRIYVHHSGSQIHSAYSESISHMCFANSLSPQSWMNIHPSIKDRIYELNPTLLQDLQLENLRKLRNRPLFSLFRSLEEEGADITMPWSSPQPLPLLRLSPISFALNDAIKPLSSEVRKNKKRPELIQRAMQTATGSREVMVAILMIRQYREFIPQEAPVSHAIVDALLNLDGRIHVQIFHDACKNIGHMPTSIARQFLTKLACIIQEDGEVGLLDALLLERVKQELNLMPVHLPTAYEDIKSQIVHLIDALLHVQQINSPNQLEVRERILQMLLTEDEMQTYADISDEPLDLAEILNDVSGLLLRDRLNILSIAERCLWNDRIITQDELDVLALLYWRLGFDTHEVVEQMQKKNSLMII
;
A
#
# COMPACT_ATOMS: atom_id res chain seq x y z
N MET A 1 -19.54 -7.60 36.27
CA MET A 1 -20.39 -8.81 36.40
C MET A 1 -21.28 -9.05 35.18
N SER A 2 -21.91 -8.01 34.59
CA SER A 2 -22.70 -8.14 33.33
C SER A 2 -21.83 -8.49 32.09
N HIS A 3 -20.64 -7.90 31.94
CA HIS A 3 -19.75 -8.15 30.79
C HIS A 3 -19.18 -9.59 30.77
N TYR A 4 -18.76 -10.11 31.93
CA TYR A 4 -18.24 -11.47 32.11
C TYR A 4 -19.30 -12.56 31.81
N LEU A 5 -20.59 -12.27 32.01
CA LEU A 5 -21.70 -13.17 31.71
C LEU A 5 -22.06 -13.21 30.20
N ILE A 6 -21.72 -12.16 29.45
CA ILE A 6 -21.96 -12.09 28.00
C ILE A 6 -20.81 -12.78 27.23
N GLU A 7 -19.56 -12.59 27.65
CA GLU A 7 -18.38 -13.28 27.07
C GLU A 7 -18.44 -14.80 27.23
N ASN A 8 -18.76 -15.30 28.43
CA ASN A 8 -18.84 -16.75 28.67
C ASN A 8 -20.02 -17.42 27.95
N LYS A 9 -21.09 -16.68 27.65
CA LYS A 9 -22.19 -17.20 26.84
C LYS A 9 -21.71 -17.48 25.41
N ASN A 10 -20.99 -16.55 24.79
CA ASN A 10 -20.55 -16.71 23.39
C ASN A 10 -19.61 -17.91 23.20
N ILE A 11 -18.64 -18.11 24.10
CA ILE A 11 -17.74 -19.27 24.02
C ILE A 11 -18.49 -20.58 24.28
N ALA A 12 -19.39 -20.63 25.28
CA ALA A 12 -20.18 -21.83 25.54
C ALA A 12 -21.07 -22.23 24.35
N TRP A 13 -21.68 -21.25 23.68
CA TRP A 13 -22.42 -21.46 22.44
C TRP A 13 -21.51 -21.99 21.32
N SER A 14 -20.34 -21.38 21.11
CA SER A 14 -19.36 -21.85 20.11
C SER A 14 -18.87 -23.28 20.39
N VAL A 15 -18.62 -23.63 21.65
CA VAL A 15 -18.25 -24.99 22.07
C VAL A 15 -19.41 -25.96 21.82
N SER A 16 -20.65 -25.58 22.17
CA SER A 16 -21.83 -26.41 21.93
C SER A 16 -22.05 -26.67 20.43
N PHE A 17 -21.94 -25.64 19.59
CA PHE A 17 -22.03 -25.79 18.14
C PHE A 17 -20.89 -26.65 17.59
N CYS A 18 -19.66 -26.50 18.10
CA CYS A 18 -18.54 -27.31 17.66
C CYS A 18 -18.70 -28.78 18.06
N LEU A 19 -19.17 -29.07 19.28
CA LEU A 19 -19.46 -30.45 19.70
C LEU A 19 -20.57 -31.07 18.84
N LEU A 20 -21.66 -30.34 18.60
CA LEU A 20 -22.73 -30.79 17.70
C LEU A 20 -22.21 -31.06 16.28
N ALA A 21 -21.34 -30.19 15.78
CA ALA A 21 -20.68 -30.34 14.49
C ALA A 21 -19.74 -31.55 14.42
N MET A 22 -18.97 -31.82 15.49
CA MET A 22 -18.16 -33.03 15.58
C MET A 22 -19.03 -34.28 15.55
N LEU A 23 -20.12 -34.30 16.31
CA LEU A 23 -21.10 -35.41 16.28
C LEU A 23 -21.69 -35.62 14.89
N LEU A 24 -22.09 -34.54 14.22
CA LEU A 24 -22.61 -34.58 12.86
C LEU A 24 -21.56 -35.08 11.86
N THR A 25 -20.31 -34.63 11.99
CA THR A 25 -19.20 -35.08 11.13
C THR A 25 -18.95 -36.57 11.29
N VAL A 26 -18.88 -37.06 12.54
CA VAL A 26 -18.72 -38.49 12.84
C VAL A 26 -19.89 -39.29 12.27
N PHE A 27 -21.13 -38.80 12.42
CA PHE A 27 -22.31 -39.44 11.86
C PHE A 27 -22.24 -39.55 10.33
N ILE A 28 -21.90 -38.45 9.63
CA ILE A 28 -21.80 -38.44 8.16
C ILE A 28 -20.68 -39.37 7.69
N LEU A 29 -19.50 -39.33 8.31
CA LEU A 29 -18.37 -40.19 7.94
C LEU A 29 -18.70 -41.67 8.17
N ASN A 30 -19.39 -42.01 9.27
CA ASN A 30 -19.86 -43.37 9.51
C ASN A 30 -20.90 -43.81 8.46
N LEU A 31 -21.80 -42.93 8.05
CA LEU A 31 -22.77 -43.22 6.97
C LEU A 31 -22.07 -43.47 5.63
N ILE A 32 -21.05 -42.67 5.29
CA ILE A 32 -20.23 -42.88 4.07
C ILE A 32 -19.54 -44.24 4.14
N LEU A 33 -18.92 -44.59 5.27
CA LEU A 33 -18.33 -45.91 5.45
C LEU A 33 -19.37 -47.02 5.33
N GLY A 34 -20.56 -46.83 5.89
CA GLY A 34 -21.65 -47.79 5.83
C GLY A 34 -22.20 -48.01 4.42
N LEU A 35 -22.21 -46.97 3.57
CA LEU A 35 -22.53 -47.12 2.13
C LEU A 35 -21.49 -48.00 1.43
N VAL A 36 -20.21 -47.82 1.74
CA VAL A 36 -19.12 -48.65 1.19
C VAL A 36 -19.25 -50.09 1.68
N VAL A 37 -19.49 -50.30 2.98
CA VAL A 37 -19.67 -51.65 3.54
C VAL A 37 -20.89 -52.34 2.93
N HIS A 38 -22.03 -51.64 2.81
CA HIS A 38 -23.24 -52.17 2.21
C HIS A 38 -23.07 -52.53 0.73
N PHE A 39 -22.23 -51.80 -0.01
CA PHE A 39 -21.88 -52.13 -1.39
C PHE A 39 -21.16 -53.48 -1.52
N PHE A 40 -20.34 -53.86 -0.53
CA PHE A 40 -19.65 -55.16 -0.50
C PHE A 40 -20.47 -56.26 0.19
N ASP A 41 -21.31 -55.91 1.17
CA ASP A 41 -22.16 -56.83 1.92
C ASP A 41 -23.54 -56.21 2.18
N TYR A 42 -24.50 -56.56 1.32
CA TYR A 42 -25.89 -56.07 1.39
C TYR A 42 -26.62 -56.46 2.67
N SER A 43 -26.12 -57.43 3.45
CA SER A 43 -26.74 -57.83 4.71
C SER A 43 -26.52 -56.83 5.84
N GLN A 44 -25.49 -55.97 5.71
CA GLN A 44 -25.14 -54.97 6.70
C GLN A 44 -25.95 -53.69 6.49
N PRO A 45 -26.55 -53.11 7.54
CA PRO A 45 -27.30 -51.87 7.39
C PRO A 45 -26.36 -50.65 7.33
N ILE A 46 -26.71 -49.69 6.48
CA ILE A 46 -25.88 -48.50 6.17
C ILE A 46 -25.60 -47.64 7.42
N TRP A 47 -26.57 -47.47 8.31
CA TRP A 47 -26.43 -46.63 9.49
C TRP A 47 -25.61 -47.25 10.63
N TRP A 48 -25.53 -48.59 10.71
CA TRP A 48 -24.88 -49.29 11.83
C TRP A 48 -24.41 -50.67 11.40
N HIS A 49 -23.12 -50.80 11.11
CA HIS A 49 -22.51 -52.04 10.64
C HIS A 49 -21.44 -52.53 11.63
N VAL A 50 -20.89 -53.73 11.42
CA VAL A 50 -19.89 -54.35 12.32
C VAL A 50 -18.69 -53.42 12.61
N LEU A 51 -18.25 -52.64 11.62
CA LEU A 51 -17.14 -51.70 11.77
C LEU A 51 -17.49 -50.36 12.47
N SER A 52 -18.77 -50.00 12.61
CA SER A 52 -19.20 -48.70 13.16
C SER A 52 -18.64 -48.39 14.56
N PRO A 53 -18.69 -49.29 15.57
CA PRO A 53 -18.18 -48.95 16.91
C PRO A 53 -16.68 -48.65 16.91
N TYR A 54 -15.88 -49.42 16.15
CA TYR A 54 -14.44 -49.20 16.05
C TYR A 54 -14.12 -47.89 15.33
N PHE A 55 -14.83 -47.61 14.23
CA PHE A 55 -14.62 -46.41 13.44
C PHE A 55 -15.01 -45.13 14.20
N ILE A 56 -16.13 -45.15 14.92
CA ILE A 56 -16.59 -44.03 15.74
C ILE A 56 -15.57 -43.73 16.86
N VAL A 57 -15.11 -44.76 17.57
CA VAL A 57 -14.08 -44.60 18.63
C VAL A 57 -12.79 -44.02 18.05
N LEU A 58 -12.36 -44.52 16.88
CA LEU A 58 -11.19 -44.00 16.18
C LEU A 58 -11.36 -42.52 15.80
N LEU A 59 -12.50 -42.14 15.22
CA LEU A 59 -12.75 -40.76 14.82
C LEU A 59 -12.76 -39.82 16.03
N PHE A 60 -13.48 -40.16 17.11
CA PHE A 60 -13.44 -39.36 18.33
C PHE A 60 -12.03 -39.25 18.90
N PHE A 61 -11.28 -40.35 18.94
CA PHE A 61 -9.90 -40.33 19.39
C PHE A 61 -9.08 -39.33 18.55
N VAL A 62 -9.16 -39.38 17.22
CA VAL A 62 -8.44 -38.45 16.33
C VAL A 62 -8.88 -37.00 16.54
N LEU A 63 -10.18 -36.73 16.65
CA LEU A 63 -10.72 -35.38 16.86
C LEU A 63 -10.27 -34.77 18.19
N PHE A 64 -10.42 -35.51 19.29
CA PHE A 64 -10.00 -35.04 20.63
C PHE A 64 -8.48 -34.98 20.75
N TRP A 65 -7.76 -35.95 20.17
CA TRP A 65 -6.30 -35.93 20.09
C TRP A 65 -5.81 -34.68 19.37
N SER A 66 -6.42 -34.35 18.23
CA SER A 66 -6.10 -33.14 17.48
C SER A 66 -6.25 -31.87 18.33
N VAL A 67 -7.38 -31.71 19.02
CA VAL A 67 -7.61 -30.58 19.93
C VAL A 67 -6.56 -30.55 21.05
N GLY A 68 -6.25 -31.70 21.65
CA GLY A 68 -5.24 -31.82 22.70
C GLY A 68 -3.83 -31.47 22.21
N VAL A 69 -3.46 -31.92 21.01
CA VAL A 69 -2.19 -31.57 20.35
C VAL A 69 -2.14 -30.08 20.09
N GLU A 70 -3.20 -29.49 19.53
CA GLU A 70 -3.22 -28.06 19.21
C GLU A 70 -3.14 -27.20 20.48
N LEU A 71 -3.80 -27.62 21.57
CA LEU A 71 -3.69 -26.99 22.87
C LEU A 71 -2.27 -27.08 23.43
N TYR A 72 -1.59 -28.22 23.28
CA TYR A 72 -0.20 -28.38 23.68
C TYR A 72 0.75 -27.53 22.82
N VAL A 73 0.56 -27.53 21.50
CA VAL A 73 1.36 -26.74 20.55
C VAL A 73 1.25 -25.26 20.87
N LEU A 74 0.04 -24.76 21.15
CA LEU A 74 -0.20 -23.34 21.43
C LEU A 74 0.02 -22.96 22.90
N ARG A 75 0.60 -23.82 23.75
CA ARG A 75 0.77 -23.53 25.19
C ARG A 75 1.56 -22.25 25.51
N GLU A 76 2.44 -21.81 24.60
CA GLU A 76 3.23 -20.57 24.74
C GLU A 76 2.53 -19.36 24.09
N GLY A 77 1.24 -19.48 23.78
CA GLY A 77 0.41 -18.40 23.23
C GLY A 77 0.73 -18.08 21.76
N GLY A 78 0.74 -16.79 21.46
CA GLY A 78 0.92 -16.28 20.10
C GLY A 78 2.26 -16.66 19.48
N HIS A 79 3.33 -16.74 20.28
CA HIS A 79 4.66 -17.14 19.81
C HIS A 79 4.68 -18.54 19.20
N SER A 80 3.91 -19.47 19.79
CA SER A 80 3.78 -20.82 19.25
C SER A 80 3.03 -20.85 17.92
N LEU A 81 1.99 -20.01 17.77
CA LEU A 81 1.28 -19.86 16.50
C LEU A 81 2.21 -19.28 15.42
N ALA A 82 2.94 -18.22 15.74
CA ALA A 82 3.91 -17.60 14.83
C ALA A 82 4.93 -18.65 14.34
N LYS A 83 5.46 -19.47 15.25
CA LYS A 83 6.35 -20.58 14.90
C LYS A 83 5.68 -21.64 14.02
N GLN A 84 4.43 -22.00 14.28
CA GLN A 84 3.65 -22.95 13.48
C GLN A 84 3.43 -22.46 12.04
N LEU A 85 3.24 -21.15 11.88
CA LEU A 85 3.11 -20.47 10.59
C LEU A 85 4.47 -20.16 9.93
N LYS A 86 5.60 -20.55 10.55
CA LYS A 86 6.96 -20.21 10.10
C LYS A 86 7.22 -18.70 10.00
N ALA A 87 6.55 -17.91 10.82
CA ALA A 87 6.75 -16.47 10.87
C ALA A 87 8.11 -16.14 11.49
N ARG A 88 8.78 -15.12 10.95
CA ARG A 88 10.06 -14.59 11.47
C ARG A 88 9.77 -13.48 12.46
N ARG A 89 10.45 -13.47 13.61
CA ARG A 89 10.33 -12.39 14.60
C ARG A 89 11.03 -11.13 14.08
N LEU A 90 10.42 -9.97 14.26
CA LEU A 90 11.02 -8.68 13.95
C LEU A 90 11.75 -8.11 15.17
N VAL A 91 12.93 -7.53 14.95
CA VAL A 91 13.78 -6.89 15.95
C VAL A 91 14.47 -5.70 15.28
N PHE A 92 14.49 -4.54 15.94
CA PHE A 92 15.03 -3.30 15.37
C PHE A 92 16.43 -3.45 14.75
N ASP A 93 17.35 -4.13 15.43
CA ASP A 93 18.76 -4.24 15.00
C ASP A 93 18.96 -5.09 13.72
N GLU A 94 18.01 -5.97 13.39
CA GLU A 94 18.10 -6.90 12.26
C GLU A 94 17.05 -6.61 11.17
N SER A 95 16.31 -5.51 11.32
CA SER A 95 15.15 -5.20 10.48
C SER A 95 15.49 -4.21 9.36
N ILE A 96 14.92 -4.48 8.18
CA ILE A 96 14.91 -3.53 7.07
C ILE A 96 14.08 -2.28 7.44
N PRO A 97 14.22 -1.15 6.70
CA PRO A 97 13.51 0.09 7.03
C PRO A 97 11.99 -0.08 7.20
N GLU A 98 11.35 -0.89 6.34
CA GLU A 98 9.90 -1.15 6.37
C GLU A 98 9.50 -1.89 7.66
N GLU A 99 10.30 -2.87 8.07
CA GLU A 99 10.09 -3.61 9.33
C GLU A 99 10.33 -2.73 10.55
N SER A 100 11.34 -1.86 10.48
CA SER A 100 11.63 -0.88 11.54
C SER A 100 10.48 0.12 11.69
N THR A 101 9.88 0.58 10.59
CA THR A 101 8.68 1.43 10.61
C THR A 101 7.51 0.71 11.26
N ALA A 102 7.27 -0.57 10.92
CA ALA A 102 6.23 -1.37 11.58
C ALA A 102 6.44 -1.46 13.10
N LEU A 103 7.67 -1.72 13.54
CA LEU A 103 7.99 -1.77 14.97
C LEU A 103 7.78 -0.42 15.66
N LYS A 104 8.17 0.70 15.03
CA LYS A 104 7.92 2.07 15.55
C LYS A 104 6.42 2.34 15.71
N VAL A 105 5.63 2.00 14.70
CA VAL A 105 4.17 2.18 14.74
C VAL A 105 3.53 1.33 15.83
N VAL A 106 3.96 0.07 15.99
CA VAL A 106 3.50 -0.79 17.08
C VAL A 106 3.83 -0.19 18.45
N GLU A 107 5.05 0.31 18.66
CA GLU A 107 5.40 1.01 19.91
C GLU A 107 4.56 2.26 20.15
N GLN A 108 4.32 3.05 19.10
CA GLN A 108 3.50 4.26 19.20
C GLN A 108 2.07 3.93 19.63
N ILE A 109 1.46 2.91 19.01
CA ILE A 109 0.09 2.49 19.32
C ILE A 109 0.03 1.87 20.72
N ALA A 110 1.00 1.04 21.11
CA ALA A 110 1.09 0.47 22.45
C ALA A 110 1.14 1.54 23.54
N ARG A 111 1.97 2.58 23.35
CA ARG A 111 2.02 3.75 24.24
C ARG A 111 0.70 4.52 24.27
N SER A 112 0.03 4.65 23.14
CA SER A 112 -1.24 5.37 23.03
C SER A 112 -2.38 4.67 23.79
N PHE A 113 -2.35 3.33 23.83
CA PHE A 113 -3.34 2.51 24.53
C PHE A 113 -2.93 2.08 25.94
N ASP A 114 -1.75 2.49 26.42
CA ASP A 114 -1.20 2.12 27.73
C ASP A 114 -1.16 0.59 27.96
N ILE A 115 -0.67 -0.14 26.95
CA ILE A 115 -0.46 -1.60 27.02
C ILE A 115 0.98 -1.97 26.69
N ASP A 116 1.42 -3.13 27.18
CA ASP A 116 2.73 -3.68 26.84
C ASP A 116 2.86 -3.89 25.33
N THR A 117 4.01 -3.51 24.77
CA THR A 117 4.28 -3.65 23.33
C THR A 117 4.27 -5.14 22.93
N PRO A 118 3.31 -5.59 22.11
CA PRO A 118 3.25 -6.98 21.69
C PRO A 118 4.42 -7.30 20.75
N ALA A 119 4.88 -8.55 20.78
CA ALA A 119 5.91 -8.99 19.84
C ALA A 119 5.37 -9.04 18.40
N VAL A 120 6.16 -8.59 17.44
CA VAL A 120 5.78 -8.54 16.02
C VAL A 120 6.52 -9.61 15.23
N TYR A 121 5.79 -10.29 14.34
CA TYR A 121 6.30 -11.30 13.43
C TYR A 121 5.89 -10.98 11.99
N VAL A 122 6.63 -11.51 11.03
CA VAL A 122 6.33 -11.42 9.60
C VAL A 122 6.18 -12.81 8.98
N LEU A 123 5.18 -13.00 8.12
CA LEU A 123 5.06 -14.14 7.20
C LEU A 123 5.75 -13.79 5.88
N PRO A 124 7.00 -14.26 5.63
CA PRO A 124 7.81 -13.81 4.51
C PRO A 124 7.26 -14.24 3.14
N ASP A 125 6.57 -15.37 3.09
CA ASP A 125 6.09 -15.97 1.84
C ASP A 125 4.69 -15.47 1.42
N GLU A 126 4.07 -14.61 2.22
CA GLU A 126 2.67 -14.20 2.04
C GLU A 126 2.56 -12.80 1.43
N VAL A 127 2.16 -12.74 0.16
CA VAL A 127 2.07 -11.49 -0.63
C VAL A 127 0.79 -10.69 -0.40
N GLY A 128 -0.29 -11.31 0.08
CA GLY A 128 -1.52 -10.59 0.38
C GLY A 128 -1.36 -9.65 1.57
N VAL A 129 -2.03 -8.51 1.57
CA VAL A 129 -1.99 -7.52 2.66
C VAL A 129 -2.91 -7.97 3.80
N ASN A 130 -2.34 -8.45 4.90
CA ASN A 130 -3.11 -8.92 6.04
C ASN A 130 -2.30 -8.84 7.35
N ALA A 131 -3.01 -8.94 8.47
CA ALA A 131 -2.43 -9.10 9.79
C ALA A 131 -3.31 -10.04 10.61
N LEU A 132 -2.75 -10.68 11.64
CA LEU A 132 -3.53 -11.37 12.65
C LEU A 132 -2.90 -11.21 14.04
N THR A 133 -3.73 -11.33 15.06
CA THR A 133 -3.34 -11.31 16.47
C THR A 133 -3.67 -12.63 17.15
N ALA A 134 -2.76 -13.11 17.99
CA ALA A 134 -2.94 -14.38 18.71
C ALA A 134 -2.25 -14.38 20.06
N GLY A 135 -2.85 -15.05 21.05
CA GLY A 135 -2.34 -15.20 22.41
C GLY A 135 -3.43 -15.57 23.42
N PHE A 136 -3.04 -15.85 24.66
CA PHE A 136 -3.95 -16.15 25.77
C PHE A 136 -3.92 -15.10 26.88
N ARG A 137 -2.77 -14.45 27.08
CA ARG A 137 -2.50 -13.44 28.11
C ARG A 137 -1.79 -12.26 27.43
N SER A 138 -1.92 -11.07 27.99
CA SER A 138 -1.31 -9.86 27.40
C SER A 138 0.19 -10.02 27.08
N GLN A 139 0.93 -10.73 27.93
CA GLN A 139 2.37 -11.01 27.75
C GLN A 139 2.73 -11.99 26.62
N ASP A 140 1.78 -12.82 26.16
CA ASP A 140 2.00 -13.83 25.11
C ASP A 140 1.19 -13.54 23.84
N ILE A 141 0.58 -12.35 23.76
CA ILE A 141 -0.07 -11.84 22.57
C ILE A 141 0.99 -11.33 21.59
N VAL A 142 0.87 -11.78 20.35
CA VAL A 142 1.73 -11.36 19.24
C VAL A 142 0.89 -10.83 18.09
N ILE A 143 1.48 -9.93 17.31
CA ILE A 143 0.96 -9.47 16.03
C ILE A 143 1.78 -10.14 14.93
N ILE A 144 1.12 -10.76 13.96
CA ILE A 144 1.75 -11.39 12.80
C ILE A 144 1.29 -10.62 11.56
N LEU A 145 2.22 -9.95 10.91
CA LEU A 145 2.03 -9.23 9.66
C LEU A 145 2.38 -10.14 8.48
N THR A 146 1.72 -9.97 7.34
CA THR A 146 2.19 -10.56 6.09
C THR A 146 3.31 -9.71 5.49
N TRP A 147 4.16 -10.32 4.66
CA TRP A 147 5.13 -9.58 3.85
C TRP A 147 4.43 -8.54 2.96
N GLY A 148 3.26 -8.90 2.42
CA GLY A 148 2.39 -7.98 1.68
C GLY A 148 2.03 -6.73 2.46
N ALA A 149 1.73 -6.82 3.76
CA ALA A 149 1.41 -5.65 4.57
C ALA A 149 2.62 -4.73 4.77
N LEU A 150 3.81 -5.29 5.01
CA LEU A 150 5.02 -4.50 5.23
C LEU A 150 5.51 -3.77 3.98
N GLN A 151 5.40 -4.41 2.82
CA GLN A 151 5.94 -3.88 1.57
C GLN A 151 5.00 -2.91 0.85
N ASN A 152 3.69 -3.01 1.09
CA ASN A 152 2.71 -2.28 0.30
C ASN A 152 2.00 -1.16 1.07
N LEU A 153 1.97 -1.22 2.40
CA LEU A 153 1.30 -0.23 3.22
C LEU A 153 2.24 0.94 3.58
N ASP A 154 1.73 2.15 3.44
CA ASP A 154 2.37 3.34 3.98
C ASP A 154 2.25 3.40 5.51
N GLU A 155 3.05 4.23 6.17
CA GLU A 155 3.05 4.35 7.64
C GLU A 155 1.65 4.59 8.20
N LEU A 156 0.85 5.47 7.56
CA LEU A 156 -0.52 5.76 7.97
C LEU A 156 -1.48 4.58 7.72
N GLU A 157 -1.29 3.82 6.65
CA GLU A 157 -2.10 2.65 6.32
C GLU A 157 -1.74 1.47 7.25
N LEU A 158 -0.46 1.31 7.57
CA LEU A 158 0.04 0.35 8.53
C LEU A 158 -0.44 0.70 9.95
N TYR A 159 -0.47 1.98 10.29
CA TYR A 159 -1.09 2.48 11.51
C TYR A 159 -2.58 2.11 11.58
N GLY A 160 -3.31 2.24 10.47
CA GLY A 160 -4.71 1.80 10.38
C GLY A 160 -4.89 0.30 10.62
N LEU A 161 -4.07 -0.53 9.96
CA LEU A 161 -4.05 -1.99 10.10
C LEU A 161 -3.77 -2.40 11.55
N LEU A 162 -2.69 -1.86 12.12
CA LEU A 162 -2.27 -2.17 13.48
C LEU A 162 -3.27 -1.66 14.51
N SER A 163 -3.87 -0.48 14.31
CA SER A 163 -4.90 0.03 15.22
C SER A 163 -6.09 -0.92 15.35
N TYR A 164 -6.50 -1.55 14.24
CA TYR A 164 -7.54 -2.57 14.26
C TYR A 164 -7.11 -3.81 15.07
N GLU A 165 -5.89 -4.29 14.85
CA GLU A 165 -5.32 -5.42 15.61
C GLU A 165 -5.20 -5.10 17.11
N PHE A 166 -4.78 -3.89 17.47
CA PHE A 166 -4.76 -3.44 18.86
C PHE A 166 -6.17 -3.37 19.47
N ASN A 167 -7.19 -2.94 18.72
CA ASN A 167 -8.57 -3.02 19.18
C ASN A 167 -9.01 -4.48 19.43
N GLN A 168 -8.54 -5.47 18.65
CA GLN A 168 -8.79 -6.88 18.93
C GLN A 168 -8.15 -7.33 20.25
N ILE A 169 -6.93 -6.88 20.54
CA ILE A 169 -6.22 -7.15 21.80
C ILE A 169 -7.00 -6.55 22.97
N LEU A 170 -7.34 -5.26 22.90
CA LEU A 170 -8.06 -4.54 23.96
C LEU A 170 -9.47 -5.09 24.21
N SER A 171 -10.12 -5.60 23.16
CA SER A 171 -11.45 -6.19 23.26
C SER A 171 -11.44 -7.63 23.80
N GLY A 172 -10.26 -8.24 23.97
CA GLY A 172 -10.13 -9.65 24.35
C GLY A 172 -10.41 -10.63 23.20
N GLU A 173 -10.69 -10.12 21.99
CA GLU A 173 -11.04 -10.95 20.83
C GLU A 173 -9.85 -11.78 20.35
N ALA A 174 -8.61 -11.28 20.48
CA ALA A 174 -7.41 -12.06 20.17
C ALA A 174 -7.35 -13.38 20.98
N VAL A 175 -7.79 -13.35 22.24
CA VAL A 175 -7.82 -14.52 23.12
C VAL A 175 -8.97 -15.46 22.73
N GLU A 176 -10.15 -14.93 22.44
CA GLU A 176 -11.29 -15.73 21.97
C GLU A 176 -10.97 -16.41 20.64
N ASN A 177 -10.38 -15.68 19.70
CA ASN A 177 -9.95 -16.15 18.39
C ASN A 177 -8.91 -17.28 18.51
N THR A 178 -7.94 -17.15 19.43
CA THR A 178 -6.95 -18.20 19.68
C THR A 178 -7.59 -19.47 20.26
N LYS A 179 -8.58 -19.33 21.16
CA LYS A 179 -9.35 -20.47 21.68
C LYS A 179 -10.20 -21.14 20.59
N LEU A 180 -10.84 -20.36 19.71
CA LEU A 180 -11.61 -20.89 18.58
C LEU A 180 -10.74 -21.67 17.61
N LYS A 181 -9.50 -21.23 17.36
CA LYS A 181 -8.53 -21.98 16.55
C LYS A 181 -8.26 -23.38 17.14
N ILE A 182 -8.02 -23.46 18.44
CA ILE A 182 -7.85 -24.76 19.13
C ILE A 182 -9.10 -25.62 18.98
N LEU A 183 -10.27 -25.04 19.23
CA LEU A 183 -11.53 -25.77 19.17
C LEU A 183 -11.80 -26.34 17.76
N TYR A 184 -11.56 -25.55 16.72
CA TYR A 184 -11.77 -25.96 15.32
C TYR A 184 -10.67 -26.85 14.76
N SER A 185 -9.55 -27.03 15.46
CA SER A 185 -8.47 -27.93 15.02
C SER A 185 -8.97 -29.36 14.79
N GLY A 186 -9.84 -29.87 15.66
CA GLY A 186 -10.42 -31.21 15.51
C GLY A 186 -11.12 -31.37 14.15
N LEU A 187 -11.91 -30.39 13.72
CA LEU A 187 -12.64 -30.44 12.45
C LEU A 187 -11.75 -30.19 11.23
N THR A 188 -10.68 -29.40 11.37
CA THR A 188 -9.84 -28.98 10.22
C THR A 188 -8.61 -29.87 9.99
N THR A 189 -8.22 -30.69 10.97
CA THR A 189 -6.97 -31.48 10.93
C THR A 189 -6.89 -32.45 9.76
N PHE A 190 -7.98 -33.15 9.42
CA PHE A 190 -7.97 -34.09 8.28
C PHE A 190 -7.64 -33.36 6.98
N SER A 191 -8.22 -32.18 6.76
CA SER A 191 -7.93 -31.41 5.54
C SER A 191 -6.48 -30.91 5.54
N GLN A 192 -5.97 -30.45 6.68
CA GLN A 192 -4.57 -30.00 6.80
C GLN A 192 -3.57 -31.13 6.53
N TRP A 193 -3.82 -32.33 7.06
CA TRP A 193 -2.98 -33.50 6.82
C TRP A 193 -3.03 -33.95 5.37
N GLY A 194 -4.23 -34.02 4.77
CA GLY A 194 -4.40 -34.35 3.36
C GLY A 194 -3.68 -33.35 2.45
N SER A 195 -3.82 -32.05 2.73
CA SER A 195 -3.14 -30.98 1.99
C SER A 195 -1.62 -31.09 2.08
N LYS A 196 -1.07 -31.26 3.30
CA LYS A 196 0.38 -31.43 3.49
C LYS A 196 0.92 -32.69 2.81
N LEU A 197 0.18 -33.80 2.87
CA LEU A 197 0.58 -35.06 2.23
C LEU A 197 0.56 -34.94 0.71
N ALA A 198 -0.45 -34.28 0.15
CA ALA A 198 -0.52 -34.01 -1.28
C ALA A 198 0.59 -33.07 -1.75
N GLN A 199 0.90 -32.01 -0.99
CA GLN A 199 2.00 -31.09 -1.28
C GLN A 199 3.37 -31.77 -1.20
N ALA A 200 3.59 -32.67 -0.24
CA ALA A 200 4.83 -33.43 -0.13
C ALA A 200 5.08 -34.36 -1.34
N GLY A 201 4.01 -34.80 -2.02
CA GLY A 201 4.09 -35.54 -3.27
C GLY A 201 4.33 -34.65 -4.52
N TYR A 202 4.31 -33.33 -4.37
CA TYR A 202 4.49 -32.37 -5.45
C TYR A 202 5.81 -31.60 -5.25
N ASN A 203 6.89 -32.03 -5.92
CA ASN A 203 8.16 -31.32 -5.91
C ASN A 203 8.35 -30.56 -7.25
N PRO A 204 8.27 -29.21 -7.28
CA PRO A 204 8.37 -28.43 -8.51
C PRO A 204 9.76 -28.48 -9.17
N TYR A 205 10.81 -28.85 -8.41
CA TYR A 205 12.20 -28.76 -8.84
C TYR A 205 12.76 -30.06 -9.47
N VAL A 206 11.97 -31.13 -9.56
CA VAL A 206 12.39 -32.41 -10.15
C VAL A 206 11.68 -32.61 -11.49
N THR A 207 12.29 -32.11 -12.56
CA THR A 207 11.76 -32.18 -13.93
C THR A 207 12.10 -33.48 -14.67
N SER A 208 12.80 -34.42 -14.03
CA SER A 208 13.22 -35.68 -14.66
C SER A 208 12.89 -36.87 -13.77
N TYR A 209 11.97 -37.72 -14.26
CA TYR A 209 11.46 -38.96 -13.65
C TYR A 209 10.45 -38.77 -12.49
N ARG A 210 9.15 -38.66 -12.84
CA ARG A 210 8.05 -38.85 -11.88
C ARG A 210 8.12 -40.28 -11.33
N ASN A 211 8.44 -40.41 -10.04
CA ASN A 211 8.44 -41.71 -9.38
C ASN A 211 7.00 -42.14 -9.08
N LYS A 212 6.66 -43.44 -9.23
CA LYS A 212 5.31 -43.98 -8.92
C LYS A 212 4.85 -43.64 -7.50
N PHE A 213 5.79 -43.45 -6.58
CA PHE A 213 5.51 -43.09 -5.19
C PHE A 213 4.92 -41.68 -5.05
N GLU A 214 5.35 -40.70 -5.84
CA GLU A 214 4.86 -39.31 -5.78
C GLU A 214 3.36 -39.24 -6.12
N THR A 215 2.94 -39.95 -7.17
CA THR A 215 1.53 -40.03 -7.57
C THR A 215 0.66 -40.69 -6.50
N ILE A 216 1.18 -41.69 -5.78
CA ILE A 216 0.45 -42.37 -4.69
C ILE A 216 0.27 -41.42 -3.51
N PHE A 217 1.30 -40.65 -3.13
CA PHE A 217 1.19 -39.65 -2.05
C PHE A 217 0.17 -38.57 -2.38
N VAL A 218 0.15 -38.06 -3.62
CA VAL A 218 -0.85 -37.10 -4.08
C VAL A 218 -2.26 -37.68 -4.02
N ALA A 219 -2.46 -38.92 -4.49
CA ALA A 219 -3.77 -39.57 -4.47
C ALA A 219 -4.28 -39.81 -3.03
N ILE A 220 -3.45 -40.35 -2.14
CA ILE A 220 -3.81 -40.57 -0.74
C ILE A 220 -4.09 -39.24 -0.04
N GLY A 221 -3.22 -38.25 -0.22
CA GLY A 221 -3.40 -36.91 0.32
C GLY A 221 -4.70 -36.26 -0.16
N GLY A 222 -5.02 -36.40 -1.45
CA GLY A 222 -6.26 -35.91 -2.06
C GLY A 222 -7.51 -36.53 -1.47
N VAL A 223 -7.52 -37.86 -1.24
CA VAL A 223 -8.66 -38.55 -0.59
C VAL A 223 -8.85 -38.08 0.85
N ILE A 224 -7.76 -37.99 1.63
CA ILE A 224 -7.81 -37.49 3.01
C ILE A 224 -8.30 -36.03 3.04
N TRP A 225 -7.82 -35.19 2.11
CA TRP A 225 -8.23 -33.80 1.99
C TRP A 225 -9.72 -33.69 1.65
N LEU A 226 -10.21 -34.53 0.73
CA LEU A 226 -11.62 -34.57 0.34
C LEU A 226 -12.52 -34.94 1.53
N ILE A 227 -12.13 -35.94 2.32
CA ILE A 227 -12.82 -36.32 3.55
C ILE A 227 -12.80 -35.15 4.55
N GLY A 228 -11.64 -34.49 4.70
CA GLY A 228 -11.47 -33.33 5.59
C GLY A 228 -12.21 -32.07 5.14
N SER A 229 -12.57 -31.95 3.86
CA SER A 229 -13.29 -30.79 3.33
C SER A 229 -14.67 -30.60 3.96
N LEU A 230 -15.32 -31.70 4.39
CA LEU A 230 -16.56 -31.65 5.14
C LEU A 230 -16.38 -30.90 6.48
N GLY A 231 -15.29 -31.18 7.18
CA GLY A 231 -14.94 -30.49 8.43
C GLY A 231 -14.66 -29.00 8.22
N ILE A 232 -14.04 -28.62 7.09
CA ILE A 232 -13.87 -27.21 6.69
C ILE A 232 -15.23 -26.56 6.47
N LEU A 233 -16.11 -27.17 5.68
CA LEU A 233 -17.43 -26.62 5.37
C LEU A 233 -18.23 -26.38 6.65
N ILE A 234 -18.25 -27.36 7.55
CA ILE A 234 -18.93 -27.24 8.85
C ILE A 234 -18.30 -26.12 9.68
N THR A 235 -16.97 -26.04 9.74
CA THR A 235 -16.27 -24.97 10.46
C THR A 235 -16.61 -23.59 9.89
N ARG A 236 -16.62 -23.43 8.56
CA ARG A 236 -17.01 -22.18 7.89
C ARG A 236 -18.45 -21.80 8.20
N CYS A 237 -19.38 -22.78 8.18
CA CYS A 237 -20.78 -22.54 8.55
C CYS A 237 -20.92 -22.02 9.99
N ILE A 238 -20.23 -22.66 10.96
CA ILE A 238 -20.25 -22.20 12.36
C ILE A 238 -19.66 -20.80 12.47
N LYS A 239 -18.50 -20.57 11.87
CA LYS A 239 -17.83 -19.27 11.85
C LYS A 239 -18.75 -18.19 11.25
N TYR A 240 -19.44 -18.49 10.15
CA TYR A 240 -20.38 -17.57 9.51
C TYR A 240 -21.57 -17.23 10.42
N LEU A 241 -22.17 -18.22 11.07
CA LEU A 241 -23.31 -17.98 11.96
C LEU A 241 -22.92 -17.22 13.24
N THR A 242 -21.69 -17.36 13.71
CA THR A 242 -21.25 -16.82 15.00
C THR A 242 -20.42 -15.54 14.90
N LEU A 243 -19.71 -15.32 13.78
CA LEU A 243 -18.70 -14.26 13.64
C LEU A 243 -19.00 -13.21 12.56
N SER A 244 -19.92 -13.45 11.61
CA SER A 244 -20.10 -12.60 10.41
C SER A 244 -20.44 -11.12 10.66
N GLY A 245 -20.89 -10.75 11.87
CA GLY A 245 -21.17 -9.35 12.23
C GLY A 245 -20.08 -8.66 13.07
N ARG A 246 -19.00 -9.37 13.44
CA ARG A 246 -17.96 -8.84 14.33
C ARG A 246 -17.08 -7.80 13.65
N THR A 247 -16.72 -8.06 12.39
CA THR A 247 -15.82 -7.25 11.58
C THR A 247 -16.29 -5.80 11.45
N PHE A 248 -17.53 -5.56 11.01
CA PHE A 248 -18.10 -4.21 10.92
C PHE A 248 -18.12 -3.47 12.26
N ARG A 249 -18.47 -4.17 13.34
CA ARG A 249 -18.44 -3.57 14.69
C ARG A 249 -17.03 -3.17 15.09
N ASN A 250 -16.04 -3.99 14.78
CA ASN A 250 -14.64 -3.72 15.09
C ASN A 250 -14.08 -2.58 14.25
N ASP A 251 -14.48 -2.48 12.98
CA ASP A 251 -14.11 -1.34 12.14
C ASP A 251 -14.61 -0.02 12.72
N LEU A 252 -15.90 0.05 13.08
CA LEU A 252 -16.50 1.23 13.69
C LEU A 252 -15.88 1.55 15.06
N LYS A 253 -15.59 0.51 15.87
CA LYS A 253 -14.95 0.69 17.17
C LYS A 253 -13.54 1.22 17.03
N THR A 254 -12.75 0.69 16.09
CA THR A 254 -11.39 1.14 15.80
C THR A 254 -11.39 2.60 15.36
N MET A 255 -12.26 2.98 14.42
CA MET A 255 -12.37 4.36 13.95
C MET A 255 -12.69 5.34 15.11
N ARG A 256 -13.61 4.96 16.00
CA ARG A 256 -13.96 5.77 17.18
C ARG A 256 -12.84 5.85 18.20
N LEU A 257 -12.12 4.76 18.44
CA LEU A 257 -11.00 4.72 19.39
C LEU A 257 -9.84 5.59 18.90
N MET A 258 -9.55 5.56 17.61
CA MET A 258 -8.42 6.31 17.03
C MET A 258 -8.74 7.75 16.67
N ASN A 259 -10.03 8.11 16.57
CA ASN A 259 -10.49 9.39 16.06
C ASN A 259 -9.83 9.77 14.71
N ASN A 260 -9.61 8.77 13.86
CA ASN A 260 -8.92 8.90 12.57
C ASN A 260 -9.48 7.87 11.57
N ASN A 261 -9.41 8.20 10.28
CA ASN A 261 -9.83 7.39 9.14
C ASN A 261 -8.72 6.48 8.59
N ALA A 262 -7.63 6.27 9.34
CA ALA A 262 -6.49 5.46 8.91
C ALA A 262 -6.89 4.01 8.52
N ASN A 263 -7.83 3.40 9.23
CA ASN A 263 -8.36 2.06 8.89
C ASN A 263 -9.00 2.02 7.48
N ILE A 264 -9.66 3.11 7.07
CA ILE A 264 -10.25 3.20 5.73
C ILE A 264 -9.15 3.22 4.67
N GLN A 265 -8.05 3.91 4.91
CA GLN A 265 -6.90 3.94 3.99
C GLN A 265 -6.29 2.55 3.81
N THR A 266 -6.15 1.78 4.88
CA THR A 266 -5.76 0.36 4.80
C THR A 266 -6.71 -0.46 3.93
N LEU A 267 -8.03 -0.29 4.09
CA LEU A 267 -9.02 -1.02 3.31
C LEU A 267 -8.97 -0.63 1.83
N LEU A 268 -8.81 0.66 1.52
CA LEU A 268 -8.61 1.14 0.15
C LEU A 268 -7.34 0.55 -0.47
N ARG A 269 -6.25 0.46 0.30
CA ARG A 269 -5.01 -0.15 -0.16
C ARG A 269 -5.18 -1.62 -0.49
N ILE A 270 -5.90 -2.38 0.34
CA ILE A 270 -6.23 -3.79 0.06
C ILE A 270 -7.12 -3.93 -1.17
N TYR A 271 -8.03 -2.97 -1.39
CA TYR A 271 -8.95 -2.98 -2.53
C TYR A 271 -8.22 -2.87 -3.88
N VAL A 272 -7.18 -2.05 -3.97
CA VAL A 272 -6.39 -1.88 -5.20
C VAL A 272 -5.26 -2.90 -5.37
N HIS A 273 -4.93 -3.64 -4.32
CA HIS A 273 -3.86 -4.63 -4.36
C HIS A 273 -4.26 -5.88 -5.15
N HIS A 274 -3.45 -6.28 -6.14
CA HIS A 274 -3.74 -7.41 -7.03
C HIS A 274 -3.96 -8.75 -6.30
N SER A 275 -3.21 -9.02 -5.23
CA SER A 275 -3.38 -10.23 -4.41
C SER A 275 -4.43 -10.07 -3.30
N GLY A 276 -4.97 -8.86 -3.12
CA GLY A 276 -5.89 -8.52 -2.04
C GLY A 276 -5.29 -8.83 -0.66
N SER A 277 -6.04 -9.54 0.18
CA SER A 277 -5.69 -9.91 1.56
C SER A 277 -5.52 -11.43 1.79
N GLN A 278 -5.37 -12.21 0.72
CA GLN A 278 -5.31 -13.68 0.80
C GLN A 278 -4.01 -14.16 1.46
N ILE A 279 -4.09 -15.31 2.15
CA ILE A 279 -2.96 -16.02 2.74
C ILE A 279 -2.91 -17.43 2.15
N HIS A 280 -1.82 -17.77 1.48
CA HIS A 280 -1.58 -19.03 0.78
C HIS A 280 -0.87 -20.06 1.67
N SER A 281 -1.55 -20.44 2.76
CA SER A 281 -1.06 -21.45 3.69
C SER A 281 -2.08 -22.56 3.93
N ALA A 282 -1.61 -23.78 4.20
CA ALA A 282 -2.45 -24.90 4.63
C ALA A 282 -3.22 -24.58 5.93
N TYR A 283 -2.77 -23.58 6.70
CA TYR A 283 -3.43 -23.11 7.91
C TYR A 283 -4.43 -21.97 7.67
N SER A 284 -4.58 -21.45 6.45
CA SER A 284 -5.42 -20.26 6.16
C SER A 284 -6.86 -20.43 6.66
N GLU A 285 -7.48 -21.59 6.46
CA GLU A 285 -8.81 -21.93 7.01
C GLU A 285 -8.88 -21.87 8.54
N SER A 286 -7.80 -22.28 9.22
CA SER A 286 -7.76 -22.34 10.68
C SER A 286 -7.57 -20.98 11.33
N ILE A 287 -6.96 -20.03 10.61
CA ILE A 287 -6.67 -18.68 11.11
C ILE A 287 -7.57 -17.59 10.54
N SER A 288 -8.45 -17.90 9.59
CA SER A 288 -9.25 -16.90 8.86
C SER A 288 -10.04 -15.92 9.74
N HIS A 289 -10.51 -16.35 10.90
CA HIS A 289 -11.24 -15.53 11.86
C HIS A 289 -10.37 -14.62 12.73
N MET A 290 -9.06 -14.82 12.69
CA MET A 290 -8.06 -14.03 13.40
C MET A 290 -7.54 -12.87 12.54
N CYS A 291 -7.71 -12.97 11.22
CA CYS A 291 -7.15 -12.03 10.26
C CYS A 291 -7.94 -10.72 10.17
N PHE A 292 -7.24 -9.63 9.86
CA PHE A 292 -7.82 -8.30 9.59
C PHE A 292 -8.83 -8.32 8.43
N ALA A 293 -8.51 -9.06 7.38
CA ALA A 293 -9.34 -9.21 6.18
C ALA A 293 -9.38 -10.67 5.69
N ASN A 294 -10.18 -10.94 4.66
CA ASN A 294 -10.41 -12.29 4.16
C ASN A 294 -9.11 -12.96 3.71
N SER A 295 -8.61 -13.92 4.50
CA SER A 295 -7.41 -14.71 4.17
C SER A 295 -7.67 -15.81 3.14
N LEU A 296 -8.93 -16.06 2.80
CA LEU A 296 -9.36 -17.09 1.86
C LEU A 296 -9.59 -16.50 0.47
N SER A 297 -9.71 -17.36 -0.54
CA SER A 297 -10.13 -16.94 -1.88
C SER A 297 -11.50 -16.24 -1.83
N PRO A 298 -11.72 -15.14 -2.59
CA PRO A 298 -13.01 -14.43 -2.66
C PRO A 298 -14.19 -15.32 -3.04
N GLN A 299 -13.94 -16.38 -3.82
CA GLN A 299 -14.95 -17.35 -4.26
C GLN A 299 -15.33 -18.37 -3.17
N SER A 300 -14.66 -18.34 -2.01
CA SER A 300 -14.97 -19.22 -0.89
C SER A 300 -16.38 -18.98 -0.37
N TRP A 301 -17.14 -20.06 -0.16
CA TRP A 301 -18.49 -19.98 0.40
C TRP A 301 -18.43 -19.71 1.90
N MET A 302 -19.44 -18.99 2.42
CA MET A 302 -19.60 -18.69 3.85
C MET A 302 -18.40 -17.93 4.44
N ASN A 303 -17.90 -16.94 3.70
CA ASN A 303 -16.87 -16.03 4.20
C ASN A 303 -17.40 -15.22 5.38
N ILE A 304 -16.66 -15.22 6.49
CA ILE A 304 -16.95 -14.41 7.69
C ILE A 304 -16.62 -12.94 7.53
N HIS A 305 -15.70 -12.65 6.61
CA HIS A 305 -15.29 -11.30 6.30
C HIS A 305 -16.20 -10.76 5.20
N PRO A 306 -16.93 -9.67 5.45
CA PRO A 306 -17.61 -8.93 4.39
C PRO A 306 -16.61 -8.51 3.32
N SER A 307 -17.10 -8.20 2.12
CA SER A 307 -16.21 -7.72 1.07
C SER A 307 -15.56 -6.40 1.51
N ILE A 308 -14.33 -6.15 1.05
CA ILE A 308 -13.62 -4.89 1.35
C ILE A 308 -14.44 -3.69 0.90
N LYS A 309 -15.14 -3.82 -0.24
CA LYS A 309 -16.05 -2.80 -0.77
C LYS A 309 -17.17 -2.46 0.22
N ASP A 310 -17.80 -3.48 0.80
CA ASP A 310 -18.89 -3.28 1.77
C ASP A 310 -18.37 -2.63 3.07
N ARG A 311 -17.17 -3.01 3.53
CA ARG A 311 -16.52 -2.39 4.70
C ARG A 311 -16.22 -0.91 4.48
N ILE A 312 -15.71 -0.56 3.30
CA ILE A 312 -15.46 0.85 2.94
C ILE A 312 -16.78 1.62 2.90
N TYR A 313 -17.81 1.05 2.27
CA TYR A 313 -19.13 1.69 2.16
C TYR A 313 -19.77 1.97 3.52
N GLU A 314 -19.70 1.01 4.45
CA GLU A 314 -20.25 1.16 5.80
C GLU A 314 -19.52 2.23 6.62
N LEU A 315 -18.20 2.38 6.42
CA LEU A 315 -17.40 3.40 7.12
C LEU A 315 -17.53 4.78 6.50
N ASN A 316 -17.50 4.87 5.17
CA ASN A 316 -17.66 6.12 4.44
C ASN A 316 -18.30 5.88 3.05
N PRO A 317 -19.60 6.15 2.88
CA PRO A 317 -20.31 5.89 1.64
C PRO A 317 -19.90 6.83 0.49
N THR A 318 -19.42 8.05 0.77
CA THR A 318 -19.07 9.02 -0.29
C THR A 318 -17.78 8.62 -1.00
N LEU A 319 -16.83 8.02 -0.26
CA LEU A 319 -15.50 7.69 -0.76
C LEU A 319 -15.51 6.71 -1.94
N LEU A 320 -16.46 5.77 -1.95
CA LEU A 320 -16.58 4.79 -3.02
C LEU A 320 -17.19 5.41 -4.29
N GLN A 321 -18.10 6.36 -4.11
CA GLN A 321 -18.63 7.17 -5.20
C GLN A 321 -17.54 8.07 -5.77
N ASP A 322 -16.72 8.69 -4.92
CA ASP A 322 -15.60 9.54 -5.32
C ASP A 322 -14.56 8.76 -6.13
N LEU A 323 -14.17 7.55 -5.69
CA LEU A 323 -13.27 6.65 -6.43
C LEU A 323 -13.83 6.27 -7.81
N GLN A 324 -15.12 5.94 -7.88
CA GLN A 324 -15.76 5.61 -9.16
C GLN A 324 -15.81 6.83 -10.07
N LEU A 325 -16.14 8.01 -9.54
CA LEU A 325 -16.16 9.26 -10.28
C LEU A 325 -14.77 9.66 -10.75
N GLU A 326 -13.73 9.46 -9.94
CA GLU A 326 -12.34 9.74 -10.33
C GLU A 326 -11.88 8.79 -11.44
N ASN A 327 -12.16 7.49 -11.34
CA ASN A 327 -11.89 6.55 -12.42
C ASN A 327 -12.64 6.92 -13.71
N LEU A 328 -13.89 7.38 -13.60
CA LEU A 328 -14.65 7.90 -14.74
C LEU A 328 -14.07 9.20 -15.28
N ARG A 329 -13.56 10.11 -14.44
CA ARG A 329 -12.84 11.33 -14.86
C ARG A 329 -11.57 10.98 -15.62
N LYS A 330 -10.80 10.01 -15.14
CA LYS A 330 -9.61 9.48 -15.83
C LYS A 330 -9.95 8.90 -17.20
N LEU A 331 -11.07 8.19 -17.32
CA LEU A 331 -11.58 7.72 -18.61
C LEU A 331 -12.09 8.86 -19.50
N ARG A 332 -12.69 9.89 -18.90
CA ARG A 332 -13.24 11.09 -19.57
C ARG A 332 -12.18 12.04 -20.11
N ASN A 333 -11.00 12.08 -19.48
CA ASN A 333 -9.85 12.86 -19.93
C ASN A 333 -9.14 12.23 -21.14
N ARG A 334 -9.59 11.06 -21.63
CA ARG A 334 -9.12 10.49 -22.91
C ARG A 334 -9.71 11.28 -24.09
N PRO A 335 -8.95 11.55 -25.16
CA PRO A 335 -9.31 12.49 -26.22
C PRO A 335 -10.67 12.19 -26.89
N LEU A 336 -11.06 10.91 -26.96
CA LEU A 336 -12.34 10.49 -27.56
C LEU A 336 -13.61 10.94 -26.80
N PHE A 337 -13.52 11.25 -25.50
CA PHE A 337 -14.67 11.68 -24.70
C PHE A 337 -14.85 13.20 -24.63
N SER A 338 -13.88 13.98 -25.13
CA SER A 338 -13.98 15.45 -25.22
C SER A 338 -15.12 15.94 -26.12
N LEU A 339 -15.58 15.08 -27.06
CA LEU A 339 -16.68 15.36 -27.98
C LEU A 339 -18.07 15.33 -27.31
N PHE A 340 -18.21 14.75 -26.12
CA PHE A 340 -19.49 14.59 -25.41
C PHE A 340 -19.66 15.56 -24.24
N ARG A 341 -19.00 16.72 -24.27
CA ARG A 341 -19.17 17.77 -23.25
C ARG A 341 -20.61 18.32 -23.28
N SER A 342 -21.51 17.79 -22.43
CA SER A 342 -22.79 18.42 -22.12
C SER A 342 -22.58 19.58 -21.14
N LEU A 343 -23.18 20.73 -21.48
CA LEU A 343 -23.03 22.05 -20.84
C LEU A 343 -23.75 22.19 -19.47
N GLU A 344 -24.03 21.11 -18.74
CA GLU A 344 -25.18 21.13 -17.81
C GLU A 344 -24.93 20.69 -16.36
N GLU A 345 -23.70 20.73 -15.85
CA GLU A 345 -23.45 20.46 -14.43
C GLU A 345 -22.66 21.59 -13.74
N GLU A 346 -23.26 22.78 -13.71
CA GLU A 346 -22.99 23.78 -12.67
C GLU A 346 -24.05 23.64 -11.58
N GLY A 347 -23.77 22.81 -10.57
CA GLY A 347 -24.70 22.60 -9.47
C GLY A 347 -24.07 21.98 -8.23
N ALA A 348 -24.20 22.72 -7.13
CA ALA A 348 -23.91 22.40 -5.73
C ALA A 348 -22.48 22.65 -5.22
N ASP A 349 -22.42 23.37 -4.09
CA ASP A 349 -21.28 23.66 -3.23
C ASP A 349 -20.57 22.39 -2.74
N ILE A 350 -19.87 21.72 -3.65
CA ILE A 350 -18.82 20.76 -3.35
C ILE A 350 -17.55 21.58 -3.32
N THR A 351 -16.69 21.39 -2.31
CA THR A 351 -15.35 21.97 -2.28
C THR A 351 -14.60 21.57 -3.55
N MET A 352 -14.68 22.36 -4.61
CA MET A 352 -14.03 22.01 -5.86
C MET A 352 -12.51 21.99 -5.63
N PRO A 353 -11.83 20.87 -5.89
CA PRO A 353 -10.38 20.84 -5.89
C PRO A 353 -9.86 21.84 -6.93
N TRP A 354 -8.70 22.44 -6.66
CA TRP A 354 -8.07 23.32 -7.64
C TRP A 354 -7.68 22.50 -8.87
N SER A 355 -8.01 23.02 -10.06
CA SER A 355 -7.64 22.42 -11.34
C SER A 355 -6.61 23.29 -12.06
N SER A 356 -5.72 22.65 -12.82
CA SER A 356 -4.77 23.35 -13.67
C SER A 356 -5.47 24.23 -14.71
N PRO A 357 -4.91 25.41 -15.03
CA PRO A 357 -5.47 26.28 -16.06
C PRO A 357 -5.43 25.59 -17.43
N GLN A 358 -6.37 25.98 -18.31
CA GLN A 358 -6.50 25.44 -19.66
C GLN A 358 -6.03 26.49 -20.69
N PRO A 359 -5.47 26.08 -21.84
CA PRO A 359 -5.20 24.70 -22.26
C PRO A 359 -4.05 24.05 -21.46
N LEU A 360 -4.08 22.72 -21.33
CA LEU A 360 -2.97 21.99 -20.71
C LEU A 360 -1.69 22.12 -21.56
N PRO A 361 -0.51 22.18 -20.92
CA PRO A 361 0.78 22.26 -21.60
C PRO A 361 1.24 20.91 -22.14
N LEU A 362 2.13 20.94 -23.13
CA LEU A 362 2.95 19.81 -23.55
C LEU A 362 4.11 19.58 -22.58
N LEU A 363 4.69 18.39 -22.61
CA LEU A 363 5.92 18.14 -21.89
C LEU A 363 7.07 18.93 -22.54
N ARG A 364 7.80 19.71 -21.74
CA ARG A 364 9.02 20.36 -22.23
C ARG A 364 10.04 19.29 -22.59
N LEU A 365 10.58 19.34 -23.82
CA LEU A 365 11.64 18.44 -24.30
C LEU A 365 13.00 19.15 -24.47
N SER A 366 13.05 20.48 -24.29
CA SER A 366 14.28 21.28 -24.41
C SER A 366 14.89 21.68 -23.06
N PRO A 367 16.15 21.30 -22.75
CA PRO A 367 16.74 21.55 -21.45
C PRO A 367 16.81 23.04 -21.14
N ILE A 368 16.36 23.42 -19.95
CA ILE A 368 16.41 24.80 -19.47
C ILE A 368 17.76 25.00 -18.77
N SER A 369 18.80 25.46 -19.47
CA SER A 369 20.05 25.87 -18.81
C SER A 369 20.06 27.38 -18.56
N PHE A 370 20.09 27.82 -17.29
CA PHE A 370 20.15 29.24 -16.92
C PHE A 370 21.53 29.86 -17.10
N ALA A 371 22.59 29.05 -17.08
CA ALA A 371 23.94 29.50 -17.40
C ALA A 371 24.84 28.30 -17.71
N LEU A 372 25.97 28.55 -18.39
CA LEU A 372 27.08 27.59 -18.49
C LEU A 372 27.57 27.08 -17.10
N ASN A 373 27.24 27.78 -16.02
CA ASN A 373 27.65 27.47 -14.64
C ASN A 373 26.71 26.50 -13.89
N ASP A 374 25.51 26.19 -14.39
CA ASP A 374 24.59 25.24 -13.71
C ASP A 374 24.91 23.78 -14.04
N ALA A 375 25.74 23.54 -15.07
CA ALA A 375 26.37 22.26 -15.37
C ALA A 375 27.54 21.93 -14.40
N ILE A 376 27.65 22.65 -13.28
CA ILE A 376 28.66 22.44 -12.23
C ILE A 376 28.07 21.56 -11.13
N LYS A 377 28.93 20.80 -10.44
CA LYS A 377 28.60 20.00 -9.25
C LYS A 377 27.61 20.73 -8.31
N PRO A 378 26.62 20.03 -7.74
CA PRO A 378 25.63 20.59 -6.85
C PRO A 378 26.28 21.13 -5.58
N LEU A 379 25.69 22.17 -5.01
CA LEU A 379 26.11 22.74 -3.74
C LEU A 379 25.53 21.91 -2.58
N SER A 380 26.29 21.77 -1.50
CA SER A 380 25.77 21.16 -0.28
C SER A 380 24.62 21.99 0.30
N SER A 381 23.69 21.33 1.02
CA SER A 381 22.51 21.99 1.60
C SER A 381 22.90 23.16 2.53
N GLU A 382 23.97 22.98 3.31
CA GLU A 382 24.49 24.02 4.22
C GLU A 382 25.03 25.25 3.47
N VAL A 383 25.77 25.04 2.38
CA VAL A 383 26.30 26.14 1.56
C VAL A 383 25.16 26.92 0.92
N ARG A 384 24.12 26.24 0.42
CA ARG A 384 22.95 26.90 -0.18
C ARG A 384 22.18 27.75 0.84
N LYS A 385 22.00 27.26 2.06
CA LYS A 385 21.34 27.99 3.15
C LYS A 385 22.15 29.22 3.61
N ASN A 386 23.47 29.08 3.69
CA ASN A 386 24.36 30.11 4.25
C ASN A 386 24.89 31.13 3.21
N LYS A 387 24.59 30.95 1.92
CA LYS A 387 25.06 31.87 0.87
C LYS A 387 24.43 33.25 1.04
N LYS A 388 25.27 34.30 1.05
CA LYS A 388 24.84 35.69 1.25
C LYS A 388 23.88 36.12 0.14
N ARG A 389 22.69 36.59 0.54
CA ARG A 389 21.64 37.08 -0.37
C ARG A 389 21.67 38.61 -0.47
N PRO A 390 21.31 39.22 -1.62
CA PRO A 390 21.13 40.66 -1.75
C PRO A 390 20.11 41.19 -0.74
N GLU A 391 20.32 42.41 -0.24
CA GLU A 391 19.43 43.03 0.76
C GLU A 391 17.98 43.14 0.26
N LEU A 392 17.78 43.39 -1.03
CA LEU A 392 16.45 43.43 -1.66
C LEU A 392 15.67 42.15 -1.44
N ILE A 393 16.30 40.99 -1.70
CA ILE A 393 15.67 39.68 -1.50
C ILE A 393 15.42 39.44 -0.01
N GLN A 394 16.39 39.77 0.85
CA GLN A 394 16.22 39.61 2.30
C GLN A 394 15.03 40.43 2.83
N ARG A 395 14.89 41.69 2.40
CA ARG A 395 13.77 42.56 2.80
C ARG A 395 12.43 42.06 2.23
N ALA A 396 12.38 41.64 0.97
CA ALA A 396 11.16 41.09 0.37
C ALA A 396 10.66 39.87 1.16
N MET A 397 11.58 38.98 1.53
CA MET A 397 11.32 37.75 2.28
C MET A 397 10.85 37.96 3.73
N GLN A 398 10.93 39.18 4.28
CA GLN A 398 10.38 39.51 5.60
C GLN A 398 8.85 39.65 5.58
N THR A 399 8.25 39.78 4.39
CA THR A 399 6.80 39.94 4.22
C THR A 399 6.22 38.79 3.42
N ALA A 400 4.96 38.45 3.69
CA ALA A 400 4.25 37.43 2.92
C ALA A 400 4.07 37.82 1.45
N THR A 401 3.78 39.09 1.17
CA THR A 401 3.65 39.62 -0.19
C THR A 401 4.97 39.59 -0.94
N GLY A 402 6.07 40.05 -0.32
CA GLY A 402 7.39 40.00 -0.95
C GLY A 402 7.90 38.57 -1.16
N SER A 403 7.58 37.63 -0.26
CA SER A 403 7.90 36.20 -0.47
C SER A 403 7.16 35.63 -1.69
N ARG A 404 5.87 35.98 -1.86
CA ARG A 404 5.10 35.61 -3.06
C ARG A 404 5.69 36.23 -4.33
N GLU A 405 6.11 37.49 -4.29
CA GLU A 405 6.77 38.15 -5.42
C GLU A 405 8.10 37.48 -5.79
N VAL A 406 8.91 37.08 -4.80
CA VAL A 406 10.15 36.33 -5.04
C VAL A 406 9.88 34.99 -5.71
N MET A 407 8.84 34.26 -5.29
CA MET A 407 8.44 33.00 -5.93
C MET A 407 8.03 33.20 -7.39
N VAL A 408 7.19 34.21 -7.65
CA VAL A 408 6.78 34.58 -9.01
C VAL A 408 8.00 34.96 -9.84
N ALA A 409 8.92 35.76 -9.31
CA ALA A 409 10.14 36.17 -10.01
C ALA A 409 11.04 34.97 -10.37
N ILE A 410 11.20 34.00 -9.46
CA ILE A 410 11.98 32.78 -9.74
C ILE A 410 11.33 31.97 -10.87
N LEU A 411 10.00 31.73 -10.83
CA LEU A 411 9.31 31.00 -11.90
C LEU A 411 9.34 31.76 -13.23
N MET A 412 9.27 33.10 -13.20
CA MET A 412 9.39 33.92 -14.42
C MET A 412 10.79 33.88 -15.00
N ILE A 413 11.84 33.98 -14.18
CA ILE A 413 13.22 33.74 -14.64
C ILE A 413 13.25 32.35 -15.28
N ARG A 414 12.61 31.36 -14.65
CA ARG A 414 12.63 30.00 -15.16
C ARG A 414 11.99 29.83 -16.54
N GLN A 415 10.87 30.50 -16.75
CA GLN A 415 10.13 30.47 -18.00
C GLN A 415 10.78 31.32 -19.11
N TYR A 416 11.14 32.57 -18.80
CA TYR A 416 11.55 33.57 -19.79
C TYR A 416 13.07 33.79 -19.89
N ARG A 417 13.86 33.12 -19.05
CA ARG A 417 15.33 33.23 -18.98
C ARG A 417 15.78 34.69 -18.75
N GLU A 418 16.61 35.23 -19.64
CA GLU A 418 17.11 36.61 -19.59
C GLU A 418 16.08 37.65 -20.12
N PHE A 419 15.01 37.20 -20.79
CA PHE A 419 14.08 38.09 -21.50
C PHE A 419 12.72 38.18 -20.80
N ILE A 420 12.68 38.81 -19.63
CA ILE A 420 11.43 39.03 -18.90
C ILE A 420 10.58 40.11 -19.60
N PRO A 421 9.29 39.87 -19.90
CA PRO A 421 8.40 40.87 -20.49
C PRO A 421 8.31 42.15 -19.66
N GLN A 422 8.14 43.31 -20.30
CA GLN A 422 7.98 44.59 -19.59
C GLN A 422 6.66 44.69 -18.79
N GLU A 423 5.66 43.89 -19.18
CA GLU A 423 4.35 43.80 -18.50
C GLU A 423 4.36 42.75 -17.37
N ALA A 424 5.52 42.22 -17.01
CA ALA A 424 5.67 41.18 -16.01
C ALA A 424 5.10 41.60 -14.65
N PRO A 425 4.30 40.76 -13.98
CA PRO A 425 3.68 41.08 -12.70
C PRO A 425 4.64 40.90 -11.51
N VAL A 426 5.89 41.36 -11.66
CA VAL A 426 6.98 41.29 -10.69
C VAL A 426 7.87 42.53 -10.73
N SER A 427 8.50 42.85 -9.61
CA SER A 427 9.51 43.90 -9.57
C SER A 427 10.76 43.49 -10.35
N HIS A 428 11.10 44.24 -11.40
CA HIS A 428 12.35 44.06 -12.15
C HIS A 428 13.60 44.11 -11.24
N ALA A 429 13.57 44.89 -10.16
CA ALA A 429 14.68 44.93 -9.20
C ALA A 429 14.91 43.59 -8.47
N ILE A 430 13.86 42.81 -8.23
CA ILE A 430 13.97 41.47 -7.63
C ILE A 430 14.53 40.49 -8.66
N VAL A 431 14.05 40.57 -9.90
CA VAL A 431 14.53 39.77 -11.03
C VAL A 431 16.03 40.00 -11.26
N ASP A 432 16.45 41.25 -11.38
CA ASP A 432 17.85 41.62 -11.59
C ASP A 432 18.73 41.14 -10.44
N ALA A 433 18.24 41.23 -9.19
CA ALA A 433 18.94 40.71 -8.04
C ALA A 433 19.10 39.18 -8.07
N LEU A 434 18.12 38.45 -8.60
CA LEU A 434 18.15 36.99 -8.76
C LEU A 434 19.05 36.54 -9.92
N LEU A 435 19.03 37.25 -11.05
CA LEU A 435 19.89 36.97 -12.22
C LEU A 435 21.38 37.18 -11.90
N ASN A 436 21.70 38.09 -10.98
CA ASN A 436 23.06 38.31 -10.49
C ASN A 436 23.52 37.27 -9.45
N LEU A 437 22.65 36.34 -9.05
CA LEU A 437 22.99 35.23 -8.16
C LEU A 437 23.28 33.96 -8.94
N ASP A 438 24.03 33.07 -8.29
CA ASP A 438 24.24 31.69 -8.75
C ASP A 438 22.88 30.96 -8.85
N GLY A 439 22.53 30.44 -10.03
CA GLY A 439 21.25 29.77 -10.29
C GLY A 439 20.96 28.62 -9.32
N ARG A 440 22.02 27.95 -8.86
CA ARG A 440 21.95 26.82 -7.91
C ARG A 440 21.31 27.16 -6.56
N ILE A 441 21.18 28.44 -6.19
CA ILE A 441 20.48 28.85 -4.97
C ILE A 441 19.02 29.29 -5.18
N HIS A 442 18.54 29.40 -6.42
CA HIS A 442 17.17 29.87 -6.69
C HIS A 442 16.12 28.96 -6.05
N VAL A 443 16.21 27.64 -6.22
CA VAL A 443 15.28 26.68 -5.59
C VAL A 443 15.33 26.74 -4.06
N GLN A 444 16.50 26.93 -3.45
CA GLN A 444 16.60 27.13 -2.00
C GLN A 444 15.89 28.43 -1.55
N ILE A 445 16.04 29.53 -2.30
CA ILE A 445 15.33 30.77 -2.03
C ILE A 445 13.82 30.56 -2.19
N PHE A 446 13.38 29.81 -3.20
CA PHE A 446 11.98 29.46 -3.40
C PHE A 446 11.41 28.69 -2.21
N HIS A 447 12.13 27.68 -1.69
CA HIS A 447 11.71 26.95 -0.49
C HIS A 447 11.58 27.83 0.75
N ASP A 448 12.51 28.76 0.94
CA ASP A 448 12.43 29.69 2.05
C ASP A 448 11.25 30.66 1.87
N ALA A 449 10.93 31.03 0.63
CA ALA A 449 9.80 31.90 0.31
C ALA A 449 8.47 31.19 0.56
N CYS A 450 8.39 29.90 0.18
CA CYS A 450 7.25 29.02 0.46
C CYS A 450 6.90 29.00 1.95
N LYS A 451 7.89 28.92 2.84
CA LYS A 451 7.66 28.94 4.31
C LYS A 451 7.10 30.28 4.82
N ASN A 452 7.29 31.36 4.05
CA ASN A 452 6.93 32.72 4.43
C ASN A 452 5.70 33.27 3.70
N ILE A 453 4.98 32.46 2.90
CA ILE A 453 3.82 32.93 2.10
C ILE A 453 2.63 33.41 2.95
N GLY A 454 2.64 33.08 4.24
CA GLY A 454 1.62 33.47 5.23
C GLY A 454 0.28 32.76 5.03
N HIS A 455 -0.58 32.83 6.05
CA HIS A 455 -1.94 32.30 5.93
C HIS A 455 -2.76 33.13 4.94
N MET A 456 -3.50 32.48 4.05
CA MET A 456 -4.43 33.14 3.14
C MET A 456 -5.74 32.35 3.02
N PRO A 457 -6.89 33.03 2.79
CA PRO A 457 -8.15 32.36 2.49
C PRO A 457 -8.02 31.44 1.27
N THR A 458 -8.76 30.33 1.27
CA THR A 458 -8.72 29.29 0.22
C THR A 458 -8.95 29.86 -1.20
N SER A 459 -9.80 30.87 -1.35
CA SER A 459 -10.04 31.55 -2.63
C SER A 459 -8.80 32.26 -3.16
N ILE A 460 -8.09 33.00 -2.30
CA ILE A 460 -6.86 33.73 -2.63
C ILE A 460 -5.72 32.74 -2.89
N ALA A 461 -5.64 31.67 -2.11
CA ALA A 461 -4.68 30.58 -2.33
C ALA A 461 -4.83 29.96 -3.73
N ARG A 462 -6.06 29.68 -4.14
CA ARG A 462 -6.36 29.15 -5.48
C ARG A 462 -5.99 30.14 -6.59
N GLN A 463 -6.32 31.42 -6.42
CA GLN A 463 -5.94 32.47 -7.39
C GLN A 463 -4.40 32.60 -7.51
N PHE A 464 -3.69 32.53 -6.39
CA PHE A 464 -2.23 32.57 -6.39
C PHE A 464 -1.63 31.35 -7.09
N LEU A 465 -2.14 30.15 -6.82
CA LEU A 465 -1.73 28.93 -7.54
C LEU A 465 -2.01 29.02 -9.03
N THR A 466 -3.18 29.50 -9.44
CA THR A 466 -3.51 29.70 -10.87
C THR A 466 -2.52 30.68 -11.51
N LYS A 467 -2.15 31.76 -10.81
CA LYS A 467 -1.13 32.70 -11.31
C LYS A 467 0.22 32.02 -11.52
N LEU A 468 0.68 31.20 -10.58
CA LEU A 468 1.94 30.46 -10.72
C LEU A 468 1.86 29.44 -11.86
N ALA A 469 0.74 28.72 -11.98
CA ALA A 469 0.50 27.73 -13.02
C ALA A 469 0.50 28.37 -14.43
N CYS A 470 -0.13 29.53 -14.61
CA CYS A 470 -0.08 30.25 -15.88
C CYS A 470 1.37 30.62 -16.26
N ILE A 471 2.19 31.07 -15.30
CA ILE A 471 3.58 31.46 -15.57
C ILE A 471 4.41 30.27 -16.06
N ILE A 472 4.29 29.11 -15.41
CA ILE A 472 5.08 27.92 -15.79
C ILE A 472 4.58 27.25 -17.08
N GLN A 473 3.43 27.68 -17.61
CA GLN A 473 2.78 27.13 -18.81
C GLN A 473 2.70 28.15 -19.96
N GLU A 474 3.32 29.32 -19.83
CA GLU A 474 3.10 30.43 -20.77
C GLU A 474 3.50 30.08 -22.22
N ASP A 475 4.56 29.31 -22.41
CA ASP A 475 5.04 28.88 -23.72
C ASP A 475 4.32 27.63 -24.26
N GLY A 476 3.31 27.14 -23.53
CA GLY A 476 2.62 25.91 -23.85
C GLY A 476 3.38 24.64 -23.47
N GLU A 477 4.52 24.74 -22.79
CA GLU A 477 5.31 23.60 -22.31
C GLU A 477 5.47 23.66 -20.78
N VAL A 478 5.69 22.51 -20.13
CA VAL A 478 5.95 22.45 -18.68
C VAL A 478 7.09 21.49 -18.35
N GLY A 479 7.98 21.91 -17.44
CA GLY A 479 9.05 21.07 -16.89
C GLY A 479 8.66 20.40 -15.57
N LEU A 480 9.26 19.24 -15.29
CA LEU A 480 9.02 18.47 -14.06
C LEU A 480 9.38 19.27 -12.78
N LEU A 481 10.50 19.99 -12.80
CA LEU A 481 10.90 20.82 -11.66
C LEU A 481 9.86 21.90 -11.37
N ASP A 482 9.32 22.56 -12.40
CA ASP A 482 8.34 23.64 -12.24
C ASP A 482 7.02 23.09 -11.67
N ALA A 483 6.58 21.91 -12.13
CA ALA A 483 5.43 21.21 -11.58
C ALA A 483 5.64 20.80 -10.11
N LEU A 484 6.82 20.27 -9.75
CA LEU A 484 7.16 19.90 -8.37
C LEU A 484 7.23 21.10 -7.43
N LEU A 485 7.75 22.24 -7.90
CA LEU A 485 7.73 23.49 -7.15
C LEU A 485 6.28 23.95 -6.90
N LEU A 486 5.39 23.84 -7.90
CA LEU A 486 3.98 24.14 -7.74
C LEU A 486 3.30 23.21 -6.71
N GLU A 487 3.58 21.91 -6.73
CA GLU A 487 3.11 20.95 -5.73
C GLU A 487 3.57 21.33 -4.32
N ARG A 488 4.81 21.83 -4.17
CA ARG A 488 5.30 22.32 -2.87
C ARG A 488 4.50 23.52 -2.36
N VAL A 489 4.11 24.44 -3.25
CA VAL A 489 3.23 25.55 -2.89
C VAL A 489 1.84 25.05 -2.48
N LYS A 490 1.27 24.06 -3.19
CA LYS A 490 0.00 23.43 -2.81
C LYS A 490 0.06 22.81 -1.41
N GLN A 491 1.18 22.18 -1.04
CA GLN A 491 1.38 21.62 0.29
C GLN A 491 1.33 22.70 1.37
N GLU A 492 2.12 23.77 1.23
CA GLU A 492 2.15 24.86 2.24
C GLU A 492 0.80 25.59 2.37
N LEU A 493 0.00 25.60 1.30
CA LEU A 493 -1.35 26.17 1.29
C LEU A 493 -2.45 25.21 1.77
N ASN A 494 -2.11 23.97 2.13
CA ASN A 494 -3.07 22.89 2.45
C ASN A 494 -4.10 22.66 1.32
N LEU A 495 -3.65 22.76 0.07
CA LEU A 495 -4.45 22.57 -1.15
C LEU A 495 -4.07 21.31 -1.93
N MET A 496 -3.23 20.45 -1.34
CA MET A 496 -2.89 19.16 -1.94
C MET A 496 -4.16 18.31 -2.07
N PRO A 497 -4.41 17.70 -3.24
CA PRO A 497 -5.47 16.72 -3.36
C PRO A 497 -5.17 15.53 -2.44
N VAL A 498 -6.23 14.91 -1.91
CA VAL A 498 -6.11 13.62 -1.25
C VAL A 498 -5.76 12.61 -2.34
N HIS A 499 -4.60 11.96 -2.23
CA HIS A 499 -4.26 10.87 -3.14
C HIS A 499 -5.06 9.64 -2.73
N LEU A 500 -5.84 9.12 -3.65
CA LEU A 500 -6.53 7.85 -3.49
C LEU A 500 -5.59 6.71 -3.91
N PRO A 501 -5.66 5.53 -3.28
CA PRO A 501 -4.86 4.39 -3.72
C PRO A 501 -5.13 4.07 -5.19
N THR A 502 -4.06 3.98 -5.98
CA THR A 502 -4.09 3.68 -7.42
C THR A 502 -3.47 2.30 -7.68
N ALA A 503 -4.05 1.56 -8.62
CA ALA A 503 -3.46 0.32 -9.09
C ALA A 503 -2.40 0.62 -10.14
N TYR A 504 -1.28 -0.11 -10.10
CA TYR A 504 -0.16 0.04 -11.05
C TYR A 504 -0.61 -0.10 -12.51
N GLU A 505 -1.49 -1.06 -12.78
CA GLU A 505 -2.02 -1.33 -14.12
C GLU A 505 -2.82 -0.17 -14.72
N ASP A 506 -3.48 0.63 -13.88
CA ASP A 506 -4.38 1.70 -14.34
C ASP A 506 -3.63 2.99 -14.72
N ILE A 507 -2.36 3.13 -14.28
CA ILE A 507 -1.61 4.38 -14.42
C ILE A 507 -0.29 4.24 -15.20
N LYS A 508 -0.12 3.17 -15.98
CA LYS A 508 1.11 2.94 -16.78
C LYS A 508 1.44 4.11 -17.70
N SER A 509 0.43 4.71 -18.33
CA SER A 509 0.59 5.90 -19.19
C SER A 509 1.19 7.08 -18.42
N GLN A 510 0.72 7.33 -17.20
CA GLN A 510 1.20 8.40 -16.32
C GLN A 510 2.63 8.11 -15.84
N ILE A 511 2.96 6.84 -15.57
CA ILE A 511 4.34 6.43 -15.25
C ILE A 511 5.26 6.72 -16.42
N VAL A 512 4.87 6.38 -17.65
CA VAL A 512 5.66 6.70 -18.87
C VAL A 512 5.88 8.20 -19.00
N HIS A 513 4.83 9.03 -18.86
CA HIS A 513 4.96 10.49 -18.91
C HIS A 513 5.86 11.04 -17.80
N LEU A 514 5.86 10.45 -16.61
CA LEU A 514 6.78 10.83 -15.53
C LEU A 514 8.24 10.46 -15.87
N ILE A 515 8.48 9.30 -16.49
CA ILE A 515 9.81 8.92 -16.97
C ILE A 515 10.28 9.86 -18.08
N ASP A 516 9.41 10.22 -19.03
CA ASP A 516 9.71 11.17 -20.09
C ASP A 516 10.06 12.55 -19.51
N ALA A 517 9.31 12.99 -18.49
CA ALA A 517 9.58 14.23 -17.77
C ALA A 517 10.91 14.20 -16.98
N LEU A 518 11.31 13.03 -16.46
CA LEU A 518 12.59 12.85 -15.79
C LEU A 518 13.77 12.86 -16.77
N LEU A 519 13.60 12.26 -17.95
CA LEU A 519 14.61 12.27 -19.01
C LEU A 519 14.89 13.67 -19.52
N HIS A 520 13.86 14.53 -19.60
CA HIS A 520 14.03 15.94 -19.95
C HIS A 520 14.96 16.69 -19.00
N VAL A 521 14.84 16.44 -17.69
CA VAL A 521 15.69 17.09 -16.67
C VAL A 521 17.16 16.72 -16.91
N GLN A 522 17.43 15.60 -17.57
CA GLN A 522 18.77 15.23 -17.97
C GLN A 522 19.27 16.09 -19.12
N GLN A 523 20.39 16.79 -18.89
CA GLN A 523 21.12 17.52 -19.93
C GLN A 523 21.96 16.57 -20.82
N ILE A 524 21.43 15.39 -21.17
CA ILE A 524 22.11 14.39 -22.00
C ILE A 524 21.78 14.61 -23.48
N ASN A 525 22.71 14.27 -24.38
CA ASN A 525 22.46 14.30 -25.82
C ASN A 525 21.25 13.42 -26.22
N SER A 526 20.39 13.94 -27.11
CA SER A 526 19.16 13.31 -27.61
C SER A 526 19.24 11.79 -27.94
N PRO A 527 20.26 11.26 -28.65
CA PRO A 527 20.29 9.82 -28.96
C PRO A 527 20.50 8.92 -27.72
N ASN A 528 21.25 9.38 -26.72
CA ASN A 528 21.47 8.62 -25.50
C ASN A 528 20.23 8.66 -24.59
N GLN A 529 19.41 9.71 -24.67
CA GLN A 529 18.16 9.81 -23.89
C GLN A 529 17.16 8.73 -24.30
N LEU A 530 17.03 8.43 -25.60
CA LEU A 530 16.11 7.40 -26.09
C LEU A 530 16.53 5.98 -25.67
N GLU A 531 17.83 5.68 -25.66
CA GLU A 531 18.33 4.39 -25.18
C GLU A 531 18.08 4.22 -23.67
N VAL A 532 18.31 5.29 -22.90
CA VAL A 532 18.05 5.28 -21.44
C VAL A 532 16.55 5.14 -21.17
N ARG A 533 15.70 5.82 -21.96
CA ARG A 533 14.24 5.68 -21.92
C ARG A 533 13.83 4.23 -22.11
N GLU A 534 14.28 3.61 -23.19
CA GLU A 534 13.94 2.22 -23.53
C GLU A 534 14.35 1.28 -22.41
N ARG A 535 15.57 1.45 -21.87
CA ARG A 535 16.07 0.64 -20.74
C ARG A 535 15.22 0.78 -19.47
N ILE A 536 14.74 1.99 -19.16
CA ILE A 536 13.85 2.23 -18.03
C ILE A 536 12.49 1.56 -18.27
N LEU A 537 11.91 1.77 -19.45
CA LEU A 537 10.58 1.25 -19.79
C LEU A 537 10.55 -0.28 -19.84
N GLN A 538 11.61 -0.93 -20.33
CA GLN A 538 11.76 -2.40 -20.29
C GLN A 538 11.73 -2.98 -18.87
N MET A 539 12.08 -2.20 -17.85
CA MET A 539 12.02 -2.64 -16.45
C MET A 539 10.63 -2.41 -15.80
N LEU A 540 9.77 -1.61 -16.42
CA LEU A 540 8.49 -1.17 -15.86
C LEU A 540 7.28 -1.73 -16.63
N LEU A 541 7.45 -2.07 -17.91
CA LEU A 541 6.40 -2.46 -18.84
C LEU A 541 6.64 -3.86 -19.39
N THR A 542 5.57 -4.47 -19.92
CA THR A 542 5.66 -5.71 -20.70
C THR A 542 6.04 -5.45 -22.16
N GLU A 543 6.51 -6.49 -22.88
CA GLU A 543 6.91 -6.39 -24.29
C GLU A 543 5.79 -5.85 -25.20
N ASP A 544 4.53 -6.23 -24.96
CA ASP A 544 3.39 -5.74 -25.73
C ASP A 544 3.12 -4.25 -25.47
N GLU A 545 3.34 -3.80 -24.24
CA GLU A 545 3.16 -2.40 -23.83
C GLU A 545 4.27 -1.50 -24.35
N MET A 546 5.49 -2.03 -24.47
CA MET A 546 6.61 -1.31 -25.08
C MET A 546 6.31 -0.83 -26.50
N GLN A 547 5.54 -1.60 -27.27
CA GLN A 547 5.11 -1.19 -28.62
C GLN A 547 4.13 -0.02 -28.58
N THR A 548 3.29 0.04 -27.55
CA THR A 548 2.29 1.11 -27.39
C THR A 548 2.95 2.43 -27.01
N TYR A 549 4.03 2.38 -26.21
CA TYR A 549 4.74 3.54 -25.68
C TYR A 549 6.10 3.78 -26.37
N ALA A 550 6.27 3.29 -27.60
CA ALA A 550 7.53 3.39 -28.34
C ALA A 550 7.97 4.85 -28.55
N ASP A 551 7.02 5.72 -28.89
CA ASP A 551 7.25 7.14 -29.13
C ASP A 551 6.94 7.99 -27.89
N ILE A 552 7.55 9.17 -27.82
CA ILE A 552 7.23 10.19 -26.80
C ILE A 552 5.89 10.82 -27.21
N SER A 553 4.98 10.93 -26.26
CA SER A 553 3.66 11.50 -26.49
C SER A 553 3.70 13.03 -26.64
N ASP A 554 3.08 13.56 -27.70
CA ASP A 554 2.82 15.00 -27.89
C ASP A 554 1.44 15.40 -27.32
N GLU A 555 0.90 14.62 -26.37
CA GLU A 555 -0.39 14.92 -25.75
C GLU A 555 -0.25 15.98 -24.63
N PRO A 556 -1.18 16.94 -24.55
CA PRO A 556 -1.28 17.85 -23.41
C PRO A 556 -1.47 17.07 -22.10
N LEU A 557 -0.69 17.43 -21.08
CA LEU A 557 -0.69 16.68 -19.83
C LEU A 557 -0.73 17.58 -18.59
N ASP A 558 -1.26 17.03 -17.50
CA ASP A 558 -1.21 17.64 -16.18
C ASP A 558 -0.21 16.87 -15.30
N LEU A 559 1.03 17.39 -15.21
CA LEU A 559 2.06 16.78 -14.38
C LEU A 559 1.67 16.70 -12.90
N ALA A 560 0.84 17.62 -12.40
CA ALA A 560 0.39 17.56 -11.02
C ALA A 560 -0.58 16.40 -10.79
N GLU A 561 -1.48 16.14 -11.75
CA GLU A 561 -2.37 14.96 -11.72
C GLU A 561 -1.56 13.66 -11.81
N ILE A 562 -0.57 13.60 -12.71
CA ILE A 562 0.35 12.46 -12.84
C ILE A 562 1.09 12.20 -11.52
N LEU A 563 1.68 13.23 -10.91
CA LEU A 563 2.38 13.10 -9.63
C LEU A 563 1.44 12.65 -8.52
N ASN A 564 0.19 13.12 -8.51
CA ASN A 564 -0.82 12.68 -7.55
C ASN A 564 -1.17 11.20 -7.72
N ASP A 565 -1.39 10.76 -8.96
CA ASP A 565 -1.70 9.37 -9.29
C ASP A 565 -0.56 8.42 -8.90
N VAL A 566 0.69 8.80 -9.22
CA VAL A 566 1.87 8.00 -8.86
C VAL A 566 2.10 7.98 -7.36
N SER A 567 1.76 9.06 -6.64
CA SER A 567 1.80 9.07 -5.17
C SER A 567 0.79 8.11 -4.54
N GLY A 568 -0.30 7.80 -5.26
CA GLY A 568 -1.30 6.82 -4.85
C GLY A 568 -0.87 5.36 -4.98
N LEU A 569 0.26 5.06 -5.62
CA LEU A 569 0.74 3.68 -5.81
C LEU A 569 1.11 3.00 -4.48
N LEU A 570 1.29 1.68 -4.53
CA LEU A 570 1.83 0.90 -3.42
C LEU A 570 3.23 1.41 -3.05
N LEU A 571 3.58 1.37 -1.76
CA LEU A 571 4.89 1.80 -1.25
C LEU A 571 6.04 1.21 -2.09
N ARG A 572 6.01 -0.12 -2.30
CA ARG A 572 6.99 -0.86 -3.11
C ARG A 572 7.07 -0.37 -4.56
N ASP A 573 5.94 -0.06 -5.18
CA ASP A 573 5.91 0.37 -6.59
C ASP A 573 6.52 1.77 -6.74
N ARG A 574 6.23 2.70 -5.81
CA ARG A 574 6.86 4.03 -5.78
C ARG A 574 8.36 3.92 -5.58
N LEU A 575 8.81 3.06 -4.65
CA LEU A 575 10.24 2.79 -4.44
C LEU A 575 10.89 2.17 -5.67
N ASN A 576 10.22 1.25 -6.36
CA ASN A 576 10.73 0.61 -7.56
C ASN A 576 10.94 1.65 -8.69
N ILE A 577 9.96 2.53 -8.92
CA ILE A 577 10.06 3.61 -9.91
C ILE A 577 11.25 4.53 -9.58
N LEU A 578 11.39 4.95 -8.31
CA LEU A 578 12.51 5.79 -7.87
C LEU A 578 13.85 5.08 -8.02
N SER A 579 13.93 3.80 -7.67
CA SER A 579 15.16 3.00 -7.77
C SER A 579 15.61 2.80 -9.21
N ILE A 580 14.67 2.54 -10.11
CA ILE A 580 14.94 2.42 -11.56
C ILE A 580 15.39 3.76 -12.12
N ALA A 581 14.69 4.85 -11.77
CA ALA A 581 15.08 6.20 -12.16
C ALA A 581 16.50 6.52 -11.68
N GLU A 582 16.81 6.24 -10.40
CA GLU A 582 18.14 6.47 -9.85
C GLU A 582 19.24 5.71 -10.59
N ARG A 583 19.01 4.41 -10.82
CA ARG A 583 19.96 3.53 -11.46
C ARG A 583 20.23 3.90 -12.92
N CYS A 584 19.21 4.27 -13.67
CA CYS A 584 19.35 4.57 -15.09
C CYS A 584 19.79 6.02 -15.35
N LEU A 585 19.34 6.97 -14.51
CA LEU A 585 19.54 8.39 -14.77
C LEU A 585 20.82 8.94 -14.14
N TRP A 586 21.16 8.53 -12.92
CA TRP A 586 22.20 9.18 -12.13
C TRP A 586 23.33 8.25 -11.68
N ASN A 587 23.33 6.97 -12.09
CA ASN A 587 24.29 6.04 -11.53
C ASN A 587 25.74 6.29 -11.98
N ASP A 588 25.93 6.66 -13.25
CA ASP A 588 27.24 6.59 -13.91
C ASP A 588 27.80 7.99 -14.26
N ARG A 589 27.27 9.06 -13.65
CA ARG A 589 27.73 10.43 -13.89
C ARG A 589 27.51 11.37 -12.70
N ILE A 590 28.12 12.55 -12.81
CA ILE A 590 27.87 13.67 -11.89
C ILE A 590 26.46 14.21 -12.15
N ILE A 591 25.62 14.21 -11.11
CA ILE A 591 24.28 14.81 -11.15
C ILE A 591 24.38 16.34 -11.08
N THR A 592 23.56 17.08 -11.85
CA THR A 592 23.49 18.56 -11.81
C THR A 592 22.69 19.06 -10.60
N GLN A 593 22.69 20.36 -10.35
CA GLN A 593 21.86 20.92 -9.25
C GLN A 593 20.36 20.73 -9.50
N ASP A 594 19.89 20.96 -10.73
CA ASP A 594 18.48 20.81 -11.09
C ASP A 594 18.03 19.35 -10.98
N GLU A 595 18.86 18.41 -11.42
CA GLU A 595 18.61 16.98 -11.26
C GLU A 595 18.53 16.56 -9.78
N LEU A 596 19.41 17.10 -8.93
CA LEU A 596 19.36 16.85 -7.48
C LEU A 596 18.11 17.45 -6.83
N ASP A 597 17.70 18.65 -7.25
CA ASP A 597 16.51 19.32 -6.74
C ASP A 597 15.23 18.57 -7.17
N VAL A 598 15.15 18.10 -8.42
CA VAL A 598 14.06 17.24 -8.90
C VAL A 598 14.02 15.92 -8.13
N LEU A 599 15.17 15.28 -7.93
CA LEU A 599 15.27 14.04 -7.17
C LEU A 599 14.73 14.21 -5.74
N ALA A 600 15.19 15.26 -5.04
CA ALA A 600 14.74 15.56 -3.69
C ALA A 600 13.23 15.83 -3.64
N LEU A 601 12.71 16.64 -4.58
CA LEU A 601 11.28 16.95 -4.62
C LEU A 601 10.43 15.75 -5.01
N LEU A 602 10.93 14.87 -5.87
CA LEU A 602 10.20 13.66 -6.26
C LEU A 602 10.11 12.66 -5.09
N TYR A 603 11.21 12.44 -4.35
CA TYR A 603 11.18 11.63 -3.13
C TYR A 603 10.19 12.20 -2.11
N TRP A 604 10.23 13.52 -1.88
CA TRP A 604 9.27 14.20 -1.02
C TRP A 604 7.82 13.99 -1.50
N ARG A 605 7.56 14.18 -2.79
CA ARG A 605 6.21 14.10 -3.35
C ARG A 605 5.62 12.69 -3.25
N LEU A 606 6.48 11.66 -3.37
CA LEU A 606 6.12 10.25 -3.24
C LEU A 606 6.16 9.73 -1.78
N GLY A 607 6.35 10.62 -0.80
CA GLY A 607 6.20 10.30 0.62
C GLY A 607 7.45 9.74 1.31
N PHE A 608 8.64 9.92 0.74
CA PHE A 608 9.90 9.41 1.29
C PHE A 608 10.75 10.51 1.94
N ASP A 609 11.64 10.11 2.86
CA ASP A 609 12.66 11.02 3.37
C ASP A 609 13.66 11.38 2.25
N THR A 610 13.99 12.66 2.19
CA THR A 610 14.85 13.25 1.17
C THR A 610 16.30 13.38 1.64
N HIS A 611 16.53 13.42 2.95
CA HIS A 611 17.86 13.76 3.49
C HIS A 611 18.92 12.72 3.12
N GLU A 612 18.62 11.44 3.37
CA GLU A 612 19.54 10.33 3.12
C GLU A 612 19.93 10.24 1.63
N VAL A 613 18.96 10.40 0.74
CA VAL A 613 19.16 10.31 -0.72
C VAL A 613 20.00 11.48 -1.22
N VAL A 614 19.70 12.70 -0.76
CA VAL A 614 20.49 13.89 -1.13
C VAL A 614 21.92 13.78 -0.64
N GLU A 615 22.13 13.30 0.59
CA GLU A 615 23.46 13.09 1.16
C GLU A 615 24.24 12.01 0.39
N GLN A 616 23.58 10.88 0.08
CA GLN A 616 24.15 9.81 -0.73
C GLN A 616 24.60 10.31 -2.10
N MET A 617 23.78 11.10 -2.78
CA MET A 617 24.10 11.67 -4.09
C MET A 617 25.23 12.69 -4.02
N GLN A 618 25.24 13.57 -3.02
CA GLN A 618 26.34 14.51 -2.81
C GLN A 618 27.67 13.80 -2.53
N LYS A 619 27.63 12.75 -1.70
CA LYS A 619 28.80 11.90 -1.43
C LYS A 619 29.29 11.24 -2.71
N LYS A 620 28.40 10.65 -3.51
CA LYS A 620 28.75 10.04 -4.79
C LYS A 620 29.41 11.02 -5.77
N ASN A 621 28.83 12.21 -5.91
CA ASN A 621 29.40 13.29 -6.73
C ASN A 621 30.79 13.76 -6.25
N SER A 622 31.05 13.70 -4.93
CA SER A 622 32.35 14.03 -4.36
C SER A 622 33.42 12.99 -4.69
N LEU A 623 33.02 11.71 -4.80
CA LEU A 623 33.90 10.58 -5.10
C LEU A 623 34.22 10.43 -6.60
N MET A 624 33.33 10.88 -7.49
CA MET A 624 33.59 10.95 -8.91
C MET A 624 34.60 12.07 -9.23
N ILE A 625 35.83 11.66 -9.53
CA ILE A 625 36.91 12.52 -10.01
C ILE A 625 36.58 12.92 -11.45
N ILE A 626 36.61 14.23 -11.74
CA ILE A 626 36.42 14.79 -13.10
C ILE A 626 37.66 14.46 -13.93
#